data_AF-A0AAD5B9G1-F1
#
_entry.id   AF-A0AAD5B9G1-F1
#
_cell.length_a   1.000
_cell.length_b   1.000
_cell.length_c   1.000
_cell.angle_alpha   90.00
_cell.angle_beta   90.00
_cell.angle_gamma   90.00
#
_symmetry.space_group_name_H-M   'P 1'
#
loop_
_entity.id
_entity.type
_entity.pdbx_description
1 polymer ?
#
loop_
_entity_poly.entity_id
_entity_poly.type
_entity_poly.pdbx_seq_one_letter_code
_entity_poly.pdbx_strand_id
1 'polypeptide(L)'
;QPSYGEVNQLGGVFVNGRPLPNAIRVRIVELAQLGIRPCDISRQLRVSHGCVSKILARYHETGSVLPGAIGGSKPRVTTPNVVKSIREYKRADPGMFAWEIRDRLLSDGVCDKYNVPSVSSISRILRNKIGNLSQPLQHEGGVGVKPHAPPIPYSPMCAYSYPNAISPTGAKLGGPHGVGVGLSRAWPSVHTVSNILGIRAFMDHS
;
A
#
# COMPACT_ATOMS: atom_id res chain seq x y z
N GLN A 1 16.10 -0.41 19.58
CA GLN A 1 16.94 0.77 19.82
C GLN A 1 16.21 1.98 19.23
N PRO A 2 15.72 2.94 20.04
CA PRO A 2 15.15 4.16 19.49
C PRO A 2 16.27 4.92 18.78
N SER A 3 16.03 5.34 17.53
CA SER A 3 16.96 6.16 16.74
C SER A 3 17.11 7.52 17.41
N TYR A 4 18.04 7.64 18.35
CA TYR A 4 18.41 8.94 18.92
C TYR A 4 18.93 9.82 17.78
N GLY A 5 18.33 11.00 17.62
CA GLY A 5 18.79 11.98 16.64
C GLY A 5 20.20 12.46 16.98
N GLU A 6 20.98 12.78 15.95
CA GLU A 6 22.30 13.39 16.08
C GLU A 6 22.16 14.88 16.36
N VAL A 7 23.16 15.47 17.01
CA VAL A 7 23.20 16.90 17.30
C VAL A 7 24.19 17.56 16.35
N ASN A 8 23.75 18.62 15.66
CA ASN A 8 24.62 19.39 14.78
C ASN A 8 25.49 20.40 15.56
N GLN A 9 26.39 21.10 14.87
CA GLN A 9 27.28 22.12 15.48
C GLN A 9 26.55 23.31 16.13
N LEU A 10 25.28 23.53 15.77
CA LEU A 10 24.43 24.57 16.33
C LEU A 10 23.60 24.06 17.53
N GLY A 11 23.79 22.81 17.95
CA GLY A 11 23.06 22.18 19.05
C GLY A 11 21.63 21.77 18.70
N GLY A 12 21.30 21.63 17.41
CA GLY A 12 19.99 21.18 16.94
C GLY A 12 19.97 19.69 16.62
N VAL A 13 18.86 19.02 16.95
CA VAL A 13 18.68 17.58 16.75
C VAL A 13 18.19 17.29 15.33
N PHE A 14 18.79 16.31 14.66
CA PHE A 14 18.41 15.85 13.34
C PHE A 14 18.57 14.33 13.19
N VAL A 15 17.99 13.76 12.13
CA VAL A 15 18.12 12.34 11.81
C VAL A 15 18.68 12.20 10.41
N ASN A 16 19.82 11.54 10.27
CA ASN A 16 20.46 11.32 8.97
C ASN A 16 19.51 10.58 8.00
N GLY A 17 19.47 11.05 6.75
CA GLY A 17 18.61 10.51 5.70
C GLY A 17 17.11 10.83 5.84
N ARG A 18 16.68 11.52 6.89
CA ARG A 18 15.28 11.95 7.06
C ARG A 18 15.11 13.44 6.82
N PRO A 19 13.97 13.87 6.25
CA PRO A 19 13.68 15.29 6.09
C PRO A 19 13.50 15.95 7.46
N LEU A 20 13.84 17.24 7.54
CA LEU A 20 13.60 18.05 8.72
C LEU A 20 12.11 18.02 9.10
N PRO A 21 11.73 17.97 10.40
CA PRO A 21 10.33 17.94 10.81
C PRO A 21 9.52 19.10 10.20
N ASN A 22 8.29 18.81 9.78
CA ASN A 22 7.47 19.78 9.05
C ASN A 22 7.26 21.09 9.82
N ALA A 23 7.07 21.01 11.15
CA ALA A 23 6.92 22.20 12.01
C ALA A 23 8.11 23.17 11.88
N ILE A 24 9.35 22.64 11.83
CA ILE A 24 10.55 23.48 11.67
C ILE A 24 10.64 24.04 10.25
N ARG A 25 10.25 23.25 9.23
CA ARG A 25 10.22 23.71 7.83
C ARG A 25 9.25 24.87 7.63
N VAL A 26 8.06 24.81 8.23
CA VAL A 26 7.09 25.90 8.26
C VAL A 26 7.67 27.11 8.99
N ARG A 27 8.27 26.90 10.18
CA ARG A 27 8.85 27.98 10.96
C ARG A 27 9.97 28.74 10.23
N ILE A 28 10.78 28.05 9.43
CA ILE A 28 11.80 28.68 8.58
C ILE A 28 11.16 29.68 7.60
N VAL A 29 10.07 29.29 6.95
CA VAL A 29 9.37 30.14 5.99
C VAL A 29 8.69 31.32 6.67
N GLU A 30 8.02 31.10 7.81
CA GLU A 30 7.39 32.16 8.60
C GLU A 30 8.40 33.24 9.00
N LEU A 31 9.56 32.84 9.55
CA LEU A 31 10.58 33.80 9.98
C LEU A 31 11.16 34.59 8.80
N ALA A 32 11.32 33.95 7.64
CA ALA A 32 11.78 34.63 6.44
C ALA A 32 10.74 35.64 5.90
N GLN A 33 9.45 35.32 5.97
CA GLN A 33 8.36 36.23 5.60
C GLN A 33 8.26 37.44 6.54
N LEU A 34 8.66 37.27 7.82
CA LEU A 34 8.83 38.37 8.77
C LEU A 34 10.09 39.22 8.52
N GLY A 35 10.85 38.94 7.45
CA GLY A 35 12.05 39.69 7.09
C GLY A 35 13.31 39.30 7.87
N ILE A 36 13.27 38.21 8.64
CA ILE A 36 14.43 37.75 9.41
C ILE A 36 15.46 37.15 8.45
N ARG A 37 16.73 37.50 8.65
CA ARG A 37 17.83 37.05 7.79
C ARG A 37 18.03 35.53 7.92
N PRO A 38 18.31 34.80 6.83
CA PRO A 38 18.51 33.34 6.88
C PRO A 38 19.58 32.87 7.88
N CYS A 39 20.62 33.68 8.10
CA CYS A 39 21.65 33.38 9.10
C CYS A 39 21.12 33.41 10.53
N ASP A 40 20.18 34.30 10.84
CA ASP A 40 19.57 34.42 12.17
C ASP A 40 18.54 33.30 12.38
N ILE A 41 17.78 32.96 11.34
CA ILE A 41 16.88 31.79 11.34
C ILE A 41 17.66 30.51 11.64
N SER A 42 18.82 30.33 10.99
CA SER A 42 19.70 29.17 11.20
C SER A 42 20.14 29.04 12.66
N ARG A 43 20.56 30.14 13.30
CA ARG A 43 20.96 30.17 14.71
C ARG A 43 19.78 29.93 15.65
N GLN A 44 18.65 30.61 15.41
CA GLN A 44 17.46 30.53 16.26
C GLN A 44 16.85 29.12 16.28
N LEU A 45 16.73 28.49 15.11
CA LEU A 45 16.15 27.15 14.98
C LEU A 45 17.20 26.04 15.14
N ARG A 46 18.48 26.40 15.31
CA ARG A 46 19.61 25.46 15.38
C ARG A 46 19.66 24.50 14.19
N VAL A 47 19.35 25.01 13.00
CA VAL A 47 19.36 24.26 11.73
C VAL A 47 20.51 24.78 10.88
N SER A 48 21.21 23.91 10.15
CA SER A 48 22.32 24.34 9.30
C SER A 48 21.88 25.37 8.24
N HIS A 49 22.73 26.36 7.99
CA HIS A 49 22.45 27.42 7.02
C HIS A 49 22.09 26.88 5.62
N GLY A 50 22.79 25.84 5.16
CA GLY A 50 22.48 25.18 3.89
C GLY A 50 21.10 24.53 3.84
N CYS A 51 20.60 23.99 4.96
CA CYS A 51 19.24 23.45 5.04
C CYS A 51 18.19 24.57 4.97
N VAL A 52 18.39 25.67 5.71
CA VAL A 52 17.54 26.87 5.65
C VAL A 52 17.46 27.40 4.22
N SER A 53 18.61 27.62 3.58
CA SER A 53 18.68 28.09 2.18
C SER A 53 17.95 27.16 1.21
N LYS A 54 18.13 25.84 1.32
CA LYS A 54 17.46 24.85 0.46
C LYS A 54 15.94 24.84 0.64
N ILE A 55 15.45 25.08 1.86
CA ILE A 55 14.01 25.16 2.15
C ILE A 55 13.42 26.44 1.54
N LEU A 56 14.07 27.58 1.76
CA LEU A 56 13.60 28.87 1.22
C LEU A 56 13.63 28.88 -0.31
N ALA A 57 14.69 28.36 -0.94
CA ALA A 57 14.76 28.25 -2.39
C ALA A 57 13.58 27.44 -2.97
N ARG A 58 13.32 26.25 -2.43
CA ARG A 58 12.16 25.45 -2.83
C ARG A 58 10.83 26.17 -2.62
N TYR A 59 10.71 26.87 -1.49
CA TYR A 59 9.49 27.62 -1.19
C TYR A 59 9.26 28.74 -2.20
N HIS A 60 10.30 29.45 -2.62
CA HIS A 60 10.19 30.47 -3.66
C HIS A 60 9.86 29.88 -5.04
N GLU A 61 10.38 28.69 -5.36
CA GLU A 61 10.12 28.02 -6.64
C GLU A 61 8.72 27.38 -6.73
N THR A 62 8.24 26.79 -5.64
CA THR A 62 7.05 25.90 -5.65
C THR A 62 5.94 26.30 -4.70
N GLY A 63 6.20 27.20 -3.74
CA GLY A 63 5.31 27.49 -2.62
C GLY A 63 5.19 26.36 -1.58
N SER A 64 5.89 25.23 -1.76
CA SER A 64 5.72 24.05 -0.89
C SER A 64 6.77 23.97 0.21
N VAL A 65 6.30 23.85 1.45
CA VAL A 65 7.13 23.49 2.60
C VAL A 65 7.39 21.99 2.67
N LEU A 66 6.74 21.15 1.87
CA LEU A 66 6.90 19.70 1.99
C LEU A 66 8.28 19.25 1.46
N PRO A 67 8.89 18.21 2.07
CA PRO A 67 10.04 17.57 1.44
C PRO A 67 9.61 16.94 0.12
N GLY A 68 10.49 16.96 -0.89
CA GLY A 68 10.26 16.20 -2.12
C GLY A 68 10.18 14.70 -1.81
N ALA A 69 9.61 13.92 -2.73
CA ALA A 69 9.58 12.47 -2.59
C ALA A 69 11.02 11.94 -2.42
N ILE A 70 11.29 11.30 -1.27
CA ILE A 70 12.58 10.69 -0.96
C ILE A 70 12.46 9.20 -1.29
N GLY A 71 13.27 8.75 -2.23
CA GLY A 71 13.31 7.35 -2.66
C GLY A 71 12.41 7.05 -3.85
N GLY A 72 12.49 5.78 -4.27
CA GLY A 72 11.90 5.27 -5.51
C GLY A 72 12.95 4.95 -6.56
N SER A 73 12.75 3.87 -7.29
CA SER A 73 13.52 3.58 -8.49
C SER A 73 12.78 4.12 -9.71
N LYS A 74 13.52 4.71 -10.66
CA LYS A 74 12.96 4.93 -12.00
C LYS A 74 12.56 3.55 -12.56
N PRO A 75 11.35 3.39 -13.12
CA PRO A 75 10.97 2.13 -13.74
C PRO A 75 11.94 1.83 -14.88
N ARG A 76 12.73 0.76 -14.74
CA ARG A 76 13.79 0.39 -15.71
C ARG A 76 13.22 -0.15 -17.03
N VAL A 77 12.03 -0.75 -16.99
CA VAL A 77 11.44 -1.54 -18.09
C VAL A 77 9.99 -1.10 -18.40
N THR A 78 9.32 -0.47 -17.44
CA THR A 78 7.92 -0.04 -17.57
C THR A 78 7.85 1.39 -18.07
N THR A 79 8.17 1.58 -19.35
CA THR A 79 8.00 2.88 -19.99
C THR A 79 6.50 3.22 -20.12
N PRO A 80 6.13 4.51 -20.14
CA PRO A 80 4.72 4.92 -20.28
C PRO A 80 4.05 4.36 -21.55
N ASN A 81 4.81 4.19 -22.63
CA ASN A 81 4.31 3.64 -23.89
C ASN A 81 3.87 2.18 -23.73
N VAL A 82 4.73 1.34 -23.13
CA VAL A 82 4.42 -0.08 -22.88
C VAL A 82 3.20 -0.23 -21.98
N VAL A 83 3.07 0.62 -20.95
CA VAL A 83 1.89 0.64 -20.07
C VAL A 83 0.61 0.99 -20.83
N LYS A 84 0.69 1.91 -21.79
CA LYS A 84 -0.44 2.30 -22.65
C LYS A 84 -0.86 1.11 -23.53
N SER A 85 0.07 0.49 -24.25
CA SER A 85 -0.20 -0.67 -25.11
C SER A 85 -0.78 -1.85 -24.32
N ILE A 86 -0.24 -2.19 -23.14
CA ILE A 86 -0.79 -3.23 -22.25
C ILE A 86 -2.27 -2.98 -21.95
N ARG A 87 -2.64 -1.72 -21.68
CA ARG A 87 -4.02 -1.35 -21.36
C ARG A 87 -4.92 -1.36 -22.59
N GLU A 88 -4.39 -1.06 -23.76
CA GLU A 88 -5.13 -1.10 -25.03
C GLU A 88 -5.44 -2.54 -25.44
N TYR A 89 -4.46 -3.45 -25.37
CA TYR A 89 -4.71 -4.87 -25.64
C TYR A 89 -5.76 -5.47 -24.71
N LYS A 90 -5.66 -5.21 -23.40
CA LYS A 90 -6.66 -5.69 -22.43
C LYS A 90 -8.03 -5.03 -22.58
N ARG A 91 -8.10 -3.84 -23.18
CA ARG A 91 -9.38 -3.16 -23.48
C ARG A 91 -10.02 -3.74 -24.74
N ALA A 92 -9.22 -4.02 -25.76
CA ALA A 92 -9.68 -4.63 -27.00
C ALA A 92 -10.18 -6.06 -26.75
N ASP A 93 -9.52 -6.80 -25.86
CA ASP A 93 -9.94 -8.12 -25.44
C ASP A 93 -9.76 -8.30 -23.91
N PRO A 94 -10.86 -8.19 -23.13
CA PRO A 94 -10.86 -8.44 -21.70
C PRO A 94 -10.54 -9.89 -21.31
N GLY A 95 -10.65 -10.86 -22.23
CA GLY A 95 -10.26 -12.25 -22.01
C GLY A 95 -8.74 -12.46 -22.01
N MET A 96 -8.01 -11.60 -22.73
CA MET A 96 -6.57 -11.75 -22.96
C MET A 96 -5.75 -11.85 -21.67
N PHE A 97 -4.99 -12.94 -21.54
CA PHE A 97 -4.10 -13.21 -20.42
C PHE A 97 -2.81 -12.40 -20.48
N ALA A 98 -2.13 -12.28 -19.32
CA ALA A 98 -0.92 -11.47 -19.22
C ALA A 98 0.26 -12.03 -20.05
N TRP A 99 0.31 -13.34 -20.30
CA TRP A 99 1.31 -13.94 -21.19
C TRP A 99 1.01 -13.61 -22.66
N GLU A 100 -0.26 -13.62 -23.07
CA GLU A 100 -0.67 -13.23 -24.44
C GLU A 100 -0.35 -11.76 -24.72
N ILE A 101 -0.58 -10.90 -23.72
CA ILE A 101 -0.18 -9.48 -23.79
C ILE A 101 1.34 -9.35 -23.95
N ARG A 102 2.13 -10.19 -23.28
CA ARG A 102 3.60 -10.18 -23.39
C ARG A 102 4.03 -10.53 -24.82
N ASP A 103 3.43 -11.57 -25.40
CA ASP A 103 3.77 -12.03 -26.74
C ASP A 103 3.36 -10.99 -27.78
N ARG A 104 2.19 -10.36 -27.61
CA ARG A 104 1.73 -9.29 -28.50
C ARG A 104 2.62 -8.04 -28.44
N LEU A 105 3.14 -7.68 -27.27
CA LEU A 105 4.12 -6.59 -27.14
C LEU A 105 5.40 -6.85 -27.95
N LEU A 106 5.83 -8.11 -28.06
CA LEU A 106 6.99 -8.50 -28.88
C LEU A 106 6.62 -8.51 -30.37
N SER A 107 5.48 -9.08 -30.73
CA SER A 107 5.00 -9.17 -32.11
C SER A 107 4.75 -7.80 -32.74
N ASP A 108 4.17 -6.87 -31.98
CA ASP A 108 3.86 -5.51 -32.46
C ASP A 108 5.10 -4.58 -32.39
N GLY A 109 6.27 -5.09 -31.96
CA GLY A 109 7.52 -4.33 -31.87
C GLY A 109 7.51 -3.22 -30.80
N VAL A 110 6.55 -3.25 -29.86
CA VAL A 110 6.47 -2.30 -28.75
C VAL A 110 7.60 -2.55 -27.74
N CYS A 111 7.99 -3.82 -27.59
CA CYS A 111 9.07 -4.28 -26.74
C CYS A 111 10.01 -5.24 -27.51
N ASP A 112 11.28 -5.28 -27.10
CA ASP A 112 12.27 -6.29 -27.44
C ASP A 112 12.35 -7.36 -26.33
N LYS A 113 13.03 -8.48 -26.63
CA LYS A 113 13.29 -9.57 -25.67
C LYS A 113 13.95 -9.14 -24.35
N TYR A 114 14.64 -8.00 -24.33
CA TYR A 114 15.34 -7.48 -23.15
C TYR A 114 14.55 -6.43 -22.36
N ASN A 115 13.55 -5.79 -22.98
CA ASN A 115 12.76 -4.71 -22.37
C ASN A 115 11.28 -5.09 -22.19
N VAL A 116 10.89 -6.30 -22.59
CA VAL A 116 9.54 -6.81 -22.36
C VAL A 116 9.31 -7.04 -20.85
N PRO A 117 8.23 -6.49 -20.26
CA PRO A 117 7.93 -6.71 -18.86
C PRO A 117 7.57 -8.17 -18.58
N SER A 118 7.87 -8.63 -17.37
CA SER A 118 7.45 -9.97 -16.93
C SER A 118 5.92 -10.10 -16.85
N VAL A 119 5.39 -11.33 -16.95
CA VAL A 119 3.96 -11.62 -16.79
C VAL A 119 3.41 -11.08 -15.47
N SER A 120 4.19 -11.16 -14.38
CA SER A 120 3.84 -10.61 -13.07
C SER A 120 3.76 -9.07 -13.10
N SER A 121 4.72 -8.42 -13.77
CA SER A 121 4.73 -6.96 -13.96
C SER A 121 3.51 -6.49 -14.76
N ILE A 122 3.17 -7.18 -15.85
CA ILE A 122 1.96 -6.92 -16.67
C ILE A 122 0.72 -7.06 -15.80
N SER A 123 0.61 -8.15 -15.03
CA SER A 123 -0.53 -8.37 -14.13
C SER A 123 -0.66 -7.27 -13.07
N ARG A 124 0.44 -6.77 -12.53
CA ARG A 124 0.44 -5.63 -11.60
C ARG A 124 -0.04 -4.34 -12.28
N ILE A 125 0.41 -4.08 -13.51
CA ILE A 125 -0.02 -2.91 -14.30
C ILE A 125 -1.53 -2.95 -14.57
N LEU A 126 -2.06 -4.13 -14.88
CA LEU A 126 -3.50 -4.34 -15.10
C LEU A 126 -4.32 -4.13 -13.82
N ARG A 127 -3.85 -4.66 -12.67
CA ARG A 127 -4.52 -4.49 -11.37
C ARG A 127 -4.46 -3.06 -10.83
N ASN A 128 -3.41 -2.30 -11.17
CA ASN A 128 -3.27 -0.89 -10.77
C ASN A 128 -4.30 0.05 -11.43
N LYS A 129 -5.25 -0.48 -12.20
CA LYS A 129 -6.34 0.25 -12.85
C LYS A 129 -7.71 -0.15 -12.31
N ILE A 130 -7.87 -0.13 -10.98
CA ILE A 130 -9.20 -0.06 -10.32
C ILE A 130 -9.25 1.06 -9.25
N GLY A 131 -8.12 1.63 -8.79
CA GLY A 131 -8.12 2.61 -7.69
C GLY A 131 -8.24 4.10 -8.06
N ASN A 132 -7.87 4.54 -9.27
CA ASN A 132 -7.63 5.96 -9.54
C ASN A 132 -8.32 6.52 -10.81
N LEU A 133 -9.51 6.03 -11.17
CA LEU A 133 -10.30 6.55 -12.31
C LEU A 133 -11.73 7.00 -11.93
N SER A 134 -12.05 7.08 -10.64
CA SER A 134 -13.28 7.67 -10.15
C SER A 134 -12.95 8.78 -9.17
N GLN A 135 -12.70 9.98 -9.68
CA GLN A 135 -13.13 11.27 -9.11
C GLN A 135 -13.02 12.34 -10.20
N PRO A 136 -14.12 12.68 -10.89
CA PRO A 136 -14.26 14.00 -11.46
C PRO A 136 -14.46 15.00 -10.31
N LEU A 137 -13.70 16.08 -10.36
CA LEU A 137 -13.90 17.34 -9.67
C LEU A 137 -15.39 17.71 -9.61
N GLN A 138 -15.99 17.73 -8.41
CA GLN A 138 -17.13 18.58 -8.10
C GLN A 138 -16.80 19.32 -6.79
N HIS A 139 -16.60 20.61 -6.94
CA HIS A 139 -16.49 21.58 -5.86
C HIS A 139 -17.77 22.42 -5.93
N GLU A 140 -18.66 22.27 -4.95
CA GLU A 140 -19.43 23.36 -4.34
C GLU A 140 -20.30 22.82 -3.20
N GLY A 141 -20.45 23.64 -2.16
CA GLY A 141 -20.83 23.23 -0.81
C GLY A 141 -22.30 22.84 -0.58
N GLY A 142 -22.57 22.36 0.64
CA GLY A 142 -23.93 22.10 1.11
C GLY A 142 -24.03 21.07 2.24
N VAL A 143 -24.02 21.58 3.47
CA VAL A 143 -24.64 21.08 4.72
C VAL A 143 -25.24 19.66 4.68
N GLY A 144 -24.74 18.80 5.58
CA GLY A 144 -25.09 17.39 5.62
C GLY A 144 -26.49 17.05 6.12
N VAL A 145 -26.99 15.88 5.67
CA VAL A 145 -27.97 15.04 6.36
C VAL A 145 -27.71 13.59 5.92
N LYS A 146 -27.59 12.66 6.88
CA LYS A 146 -27.47 11.21 6.62
C LYS A 146 -28.82 10.66 6.12
N PRO A 147 -28.90 9.88 5.03
CA PRO A 147 -30.16 9.28 4.64
C PRO A 147 -30.47 8.04 5.49
N HIS A 148 -31.61 8.11 6.14
CA HIS A 148 -32.29 7.08 6.90
C HIS A 148 -32.67 5.87 6.03
N ALA A 149 -32.59 4.67 6.59
CA ALA A 149 -33.11 3.42 5.99
C ALA A 149 -34.65 3.44 5.88
N PRO A 150 -35.25 2.71 4.91
CA PRO A 150 -36.71 2.66 4.76
C PRO A 150 -37.36 1.71 5.79
N PRO A 151 -38.53 2.04 6.34
CA PRO A 151 -39.26 1.14 7.24
C PRO A 151 -40.09 0.12 6.44
N ILE A 152 -39.90 -1.17 6.75
CA ILE A 152 -40.76 -2.28 6.32
C ILE A 152 -41.98 -2.34 7.27
N PRO A 153 -43.24 -2.40 6.78
CA PRO A 153 -44.41 -2.54 7.63
C PRO A 153 -44.60 -4.00 8.11
N TYR A 154 -44.93 -4.12 9.38
CA TYR A 154 -45.09 -5.33 10.18
C TYR A 154 -46.34 -6.15 9.81
N SER A 155 -46.25 -7.48 9.87
CA SER A 155 -47.39 -8.33 10.22
C SER A 155 -46.93 -9.60 10.96
N PRO A 156 -47.78 -10.20 11.82
CA PRO A 156 -47.33 -10.75 13.10
C PRO A 156 -47.45 -12.28 13.22
N MET A 157 -46.84 -12.80 14.29
CA MET A 157 -47.14 -14.07 14.97
C MET A 157 -46.73 -15.38 14.28
N CYS A 158 -45.56 -15.90 14.65
CA CYS A 158 -45.42 -17.31 15.04
C CYS A 158 -44.58 -17.38 16.32
N ALA A 159 -45.24 -17.70 17.42
CA ALA A 159 -44.61 -18.01 18.69
C ALA A 159 -43.87 -19.34 18.58
N TYR A 160 -42.58 -19.35 18.92
CA TYR A 160 -41.94 -20.58 19.39
C TYR A 160 -41.10 -20.27 20.61
N SER A 161 -41.65 -20.67 21.75
CA SER A 161 -41.05 -20.61 23.08
C SER A 161 -39.75 -21.40 23.13
N TYR A 162 -38.69 -20.78 23.64
CA TYR A 162 -37.64 -21.52 24.33
C TYR A 162 -37.40 -20.86 25.69
N PRO A 163 -37.64 -21.58 26.80
CA PRO A 163 -37.46 -21.01 28.12
C PRO A 163 -35.97 -20.87 28.44
N ASN A 164 -35.62 -19.73 29.03
CA ASN A 164 -34.44 -19.60 29.88
C ASN A 164 -34.51 -20.65 31.01
N ALA A 165 -33.36 -21.12 31.49
CA ALA A 165 -32.88 -20.79 32.83
C ALA A 165 -31.75 -21.72 33.36
N ILE A 166 -30.83 -21.11 34.11
CA ILE A 166 -30.08 -21.64 35.30
C ILE A 166 -28.83 -22.53 35.06
N SER A 167 -27.68 -22.01 35.49
CA SER A 167 -26.57 -22.79 36.06
C SER A 167 -26.91 -23.22 37.49
N PRO A 168 -26.50 -24.44 37.92
CA PRO A 168 -25.64 -24.48 39.10
C PRO A 168 -24.56 -25.58 39.10
N THR A 169 -23.50 -25.28 39.83
CA THR A 169 -22.51 -26.12 40.55
C THR A 169 -22.57 -27.67 40.49
N GLY A 170 -21.39 -28.28 40.30
CA GLY A 170 -20.87 -29.34 41.18
C GLY A 170 -20.80 -30.80 40.66
N ALA A 171 -19.65 -31.44 40.96
CA ALA A 171 -19.41 -32.89 41.10
C ALA A 171 -18.97 -33.76 39.88
N LYS A 172 -17.65 -34.04 39.91
CA LYS A 172 -16.90 -35.27 39.57
C LYS A 172 -17.71 -36.57 39.43
N LEU A 173 -17.51 -37.31 38.32
CA LEU A 173 -17.33 -38.79 38.25
C LEU A 173 -17.14 -39.30 36.80
N GLY A 174 -16.14 -40.19 36.60
CA GLY A 174 -16.16 -41.37 35.71
C GLY A 174 -16.25 -41.21 34.18
N GLY A 175 -15.24 -41.68 33.44
CA GLY A 175 -15.42 -42.17 32.06
C GLY A 175 -16.09 -43.57 32.03
N PRO A 176 -16.15 -44.31 30.89
CA PRO A 176 -15.50 -44.08 29.59
C PRO A 176 -16.42 -44.27 28.34
N HIS A 177 -15.82 -44.13 27.15
CA HIS A 177 -16.28 -44.53 25.79
C HIS A 177 -17.23 -43.61 25.00
N GLY A 178 -16.87 -43.32 23.75
CA GLY A 178 -17.82 -42.93 22.70
C GLY A 178 -17.41 -41.75 21.80
N VAL A 179 -16.83 -42.08 20.64
CA VAL A 179 -16.81 -41.37 19.35
C VAL A 179 -17.45 -39.96 19.24
N GLY A 180 -16.64 -38.97 18.84
CA GLY A 180 -17.10 -37.64 18.44
C GLY A 180 -16.15 -36.99 17.43
N VAL A 181 -16.54 -37.00 16.15
CA VAL A 181 -15.89 -36.33 15.03
C VAL A 181 -15.96 -34.81 15.20
N GLY A 182 -14.84 -34.19 15.61
CA GLY A 182 -14.64 -32.75 15.56
C GLY A 182 -13.72 -32.37 14.40
N LEU A 183 -14.29 -31.86 13.30
CA LEU A 183 -13.54 -31.34 12.17
C LEU A 183 -12.94 -29.97 12.53
N SER A 184 -11.84 -29.97 13.28
CA SER A 184 -11.01 -28.78 13.50
C SER A 184 -10.31 -28.43 12.18
N ARG A 185 -10.75 -27.33 11.57
CA ARG A 185 -10.18 -26.77 10.34
C ARG A 185 -8.83 -26.11 10.67
N ALA A 186 -7.80 -26.92 10.86
CA ALA A 186 -6.42 -26.47 10.99
C ALA A 186 -5.78 -26.34 9.59
N TRP A 187 -5.22 -25.17 9.30
CA TRP A 187 -4.39 -24.94 8.11
C TRP A 187 -3.03 -25.64 8.29
N PRO A 188 -2.60 -26.53 7.38
CA PRO A 188 -1.31 -27.19 7.53
C PRO A 188 -0.14 -26.22 7.28
N SER A 189 0.87 -26.34 8.14
CA SER A 189 2.12 -25.58 8.13
C SER A 189 2.98 -25.88 6.88
N VAL A 190 3.73 -24.89 6.40
CA VAL A 190 4.38 -24.86 5.08
C VAL A 190 5.70 -25.64 4.97
N HIS A 191 5.93 -26.63 5.82
CA HIS A 191 7.16 -27.42 5.80
C HIS A 191 6.84 -28.89 6.08
N THR A 192 6.45 -29.60 5.02
CA THR A 192 6.92 -30.95 4.65
C THR A 192 6.15 -31.35 3.39
N VAL A 193 6.74 -31.11 2.22
CA VAL A 193 6.36 -31.83 0.99
C VAL A 193 7.65 -32.36 0.38
N SER A 194 8.14 -33.48 0.92
CA SER A 194 9.08 -34.35 0.21
C SER A 194 8.32 -35.61 -0.17
N ASN A 195 8.44 -35.96 -1.44
CA ASN A 195 7.84 -37.09 -2.16
C ASN A 195 6.33 -37.05 -2.38
N ILE A 196 5.95 -36.82 -3.65
CA ILE A 196 5.14 -37.75 -4.43
C ILE A 196 5.41 -37.48 -5.94
N LEU A 197 6.10 -38.45 -6.56
CA LEU A 197 6.08 -38.89 -7.97
C LEU A 197 6.63 -37.96 -9.08
N GLY A 198 7.77 -38.35 -9.69
CA GLY A 198 8.04 -38.02 -11.09
C GLY A 198 9.48 -37.98 -11.62
N ILE A 199 10.47 -38.71 -11.08
CA ILE A 199 11.77 -38.84 -11.78
C ILE A 199 11.63 -39.93 -12.85
N ARG A 200 11.55 -39.52 -14.12
CA ARG A 200 11.84 -40.37 -15.27
C ARG A 200 12.87 -39.65 -16.14
N ALA A 201 14.14 -39.94 -15.90
CA ALA A 201 15.23 -39.64 -16.84
C ALA A 201 16.45 -40.50 -16.47
N PHE A 202 16.62 -41.63 -17.14
CA PHE A 202 17.94 -42.15 -17.51
C PHE A 202 17.78 -42.88 -18.84
N MET A 203 18.21 -42.21 -19.89
CA MET A 203 18.48 -42.76 -21.21
C MET A 203 19.99 -42.73 -21.30
N ASP A 204 20.66 -43.88 -21.32
CA ASP A 204 22.09 -43.95 -21.63
C ASP A 204 22.36 -45.11 -22.58
N HIS A 205 23.24 -44.80 -23.53
CA HIS A 205 23.66 -45.57 -24.69
C HIS A 205 24.60 -46.73 -24.31
N SER A 206 24.34 -47.92 -24.85
CA SER A 206 25.26 -48.74 -25.67
C SER A 206 24.77 -50.18 -25.79
#